data_AF-A0A660TG14-F1
#
_entry.id   AF-A0A660TG14-F1
#
_cell.length_a   1.000
_cell.length_b   1.000
_cell.length_c   1.000
_cell.angle_alpha   90.00
_cell.angle_beta   90.00
_cell.angle_gamma   90.00
#
_symmetry.space_group_name_H-M   'P 1'
#
loop_
_entity.id
_entity.type
_entity.pdbx_description
1 polymer ?
#
loop_
_entity_poly.entity_id
_entity_poly.type
_entity_poly.pdbx_seq_one_letter_code
_entity_poly.pdbx_strand_id
1 'polypeptide(L)'
;MKILVNHLGYEQKGSKKAVVQGSQKIIILDCKLVNFKSEEVVSNLSVKEIGPVDNWKDFLYWEIDFSQFINSGRFYLQIEYEKEIVRSEPFFIEKNLIYNKTFSDVLAGFKIMR
;
A
#
# COMPACT_ATOMS: atom_id res chain seq x y z
N MET A 1 12.10 2.32 -8.70
CA MET A 1 10.78 2.74 -8.18
C MET A 1 10.35 1.78 -7.06
N LYS A 2 9.61 2.25 -6.04
CA LYS A 2 9.06 1.41 -4.97
C LYS A 2 7.63 1.83 -4.63
N ILE A 3 6.79 0.87 -4.24
CA ILE A 3 5.43 1.13 -3.75
C ILE A 3 5.42 0.91 -2.24
N LEU A 4 5.22 1.99 -1.49
CA LEU A 4 5.16 2.02 -0.03
C LEU A 4 3.71 1.84 0.42
N VAL A 5 3.51 0.85 1.29
CA VAL A 5 2.20 0.48 1.84
C VAL A 5 2.32 0.31 3.35
N ASN A 6 1.18 0.33 4.05
CA ASN A 6 1.15 -0.21 5.40
C ASN A 6 1.39 -1.73 5.33
N HIS A 7 2.50 -2.21 5.92
CA HIS A 7 2.90 -3.61 5.86
C HIS A 7 1.91 -4.55 6.57
N LEU A 8 1.16 -4.06 7.54
CA LEU A 8 0.08 -4.81 8.15
C LEU A 8 -1.15 -4.83 7.23
N GLY A 9 -1.49 -3.65 6.73
CA GLY A 9 -2.63 -3.40 5.86
C GLY A 9 -3.53 -2.28 6.34
N TYR A 10 -4.80 -2.33 5.91
CA TYR A 10 -5.76 -1.24 6.09
C TYR A 10 -7.10 -1.74 6.65
N GLU A 11 -7.79 -0.84 7.36
CA GLU A 11 -9.17 -1.10 7.78
C GLU A 11 -10.11 -1.19 6.59
N GLN A 12 -11.03 -2.14 6.63
CA GLN A 12 -12.02 -2.36 5.56
C GLN A 12 -12.78 -1.07 5.21
N LYS A 13 -13.22 -0.34 6.23
CA LYS A 13 -13.83 0.99 6.10
C LYS A 13 -12.89 2.01 6.71
N GLY A 14 -12.33 2.88 5.88
CA GLY A 14 -11.33 3.86 6.29
C GLY A 14 -10.47 4.32 5.13
N SER A 15 -9.64 5.33 5.39
CA SER A 15 -8.68 5.86 4.43
C SER A 15 -7.62 4.82 4.09
N LYS A 16 -7.36 4.61 2.80
CA LYS A 16 -6.34 3.68 2.30
C LYS A 16 -5.51 4.40 1.25
N LYS A 17 -4.24 4.63 1.59
CA LYS A 17 -3.31 5.36 0.75
C LYS A 17 -2.01 4.59 0.64
N ALA A 18 -1.49 4.50 -0.57
CA ALA A 18 -0.14 4.04 -0.85
C ALA A 18 0.65 5.16 -1.51
N VAL A 19 1.97 5.08 -1.36
CA VAL A 19 2.88 6.09 -1.91
C VAL A 19 3.85 5.40 -2.86
N VAL A 20 3.93 5.89 -4.09
CA VAL A 20 4.99 5.49 -5.01
C VAL A 20 6.17 6.43 -4.84
N GLN A 21 7.37 5.87 -4.72
CA GLN A 21 8.63 6.61 -4.65
C GLN A 21 9.48 6.30 -5.89
N GLY A 22 9.94 7.35 -6.57
CA GLY A 22 10.81 7.28 -7.74
C GLY A 22 11.87 8.38 -7.72
N SER A 23 12.88 8.28 -8.57
CA SER A 23 14.01 9.23 -8.65
C SER A 23 14.05 10.03 -9.96
N GLN A 24 13.09 9.81 -10.85
CA GLN A 24 12.97 10.50 -12.13
C GLN A 24 11.50 10.87 -12.35
N LYS A 25 11.25 11.89 -13.19
CA LYS A 25 9.89 12.28 -13.53
C LYS A 25 9.27 11.24 -14.45
N ILE A 26 8.50 10.35 -13.84
CA ILE A 26 7.85 9.24 -14.49
C ILE A 26 6.38 9.58 -14.75
N ILE A 27 5.86 9.20 -15.92
CA ILE A 27 4.43 9.21 -16.18
C ILE A 27 3.86 7.85 -15.75
N ILE A 28 3.24 7.81 -14.58
CA ILE A 28 2.48 6.64 -14.09
C ILE A 28 1.01 6.94 -14.28
N LEU A 29 0.35 6.23 -15.19
CA LEU A 29 -1.06 6.46 -15.49
C LEU A 29 -1.98 5.62 -14.60
N ASP A 30 -1.64 4.34 -14.40
CA ASP A 30 -2.51 3.39 -13.73
C ASP A 30 -1.77 2.49 -12.74
N CYS A 31 -2.47 2.14 -11.65
CA CYS A 31 -2.08 1.11 -10.70
C CYS A 31 -3.19 0.07 -10.59
N LYS A 32 -2.82 -1.21 -10.53
CA LYS A 32 -3.75 -2.32 -10.32
C LYS A 32 -3.73 -2.75 -8.87
N LEU A 33 -4.90 -2.91 -8.26
CA LEU A 33 -5.06 -3.67 -7.02
C LEU A 33 -5.33 -5.13 -7.39
N VAL A 34 -4.47 -6.03 -6.92
CA VAL A 34 -4.49 -7.44 -7.30
C VAL A 34 -4.75 -8.32 -6.09
N ASN A 35 -5.63 -9.30 -6.23
CA ASN A 35 -5.86 -10.32 -5.21
C ASN A 35 -4.64 -11.23 -5.10
N PHE A 36 -4.08 -11.35 -3.89
CA PHE A 36 -2.85 -12.11 -3.67
C PHE A 36 -2.99 -13.62 -3.96
N LYS A 37 -4.19 -14.20 -3.86
CA LYS A 37 -4.41 -15.64 -4.05
C LYS A 37 -4.84 -15.98 -5.48
N SER A 38 -5.77 -15.22 -6.06
CA SER A 38 -6.28 -15.50 -7.40
C SER A 38 -5.46 -14.84 -8.51
N GLU A 39 -4.57 -13.90 -8.18
CA GLU A 39 -3.83 -13.06 -9.13
C GLU A 39 -4.74 -12.22 -10.03
N GLU A 40 -6.02 -12.09 -9.65
CA GLU A 40 -7.01 -11.31 -10.38
C GLU A 40 -6.90 -9.82 -10.04
N VAL A 41 -6.98 -8.97 -11.06
CA VAL A 41 -7.10 -7.52 -10.89
C VAL A 41 -8.49 -7.19 -10.37
N VAL A 42 -8.58 -6.79 -9.11
CA VAL A 42 -9.86 -6.48 -8.45
C VAL A 42 -10.24 -5.00 -8.54
N SER A 43 -9.30 -4.12 -8.89
CA SER A 43 -9.57 -2.71 -9.13
C SER A 43 -8.45 -2.05 -9.94
N ASN A 44 -8.80 -1.07 -10.77
CA ASN A 44 -7.84 -0.15 -11.40
C ASN A 44 -7.92 1.19 -10.67
N LEU A 45 -6.76 1.73 -10.32
CA LEU A 45 -6.58 2.87 -9.45
C LEU A 45 -5.77 3.95 -10.17
N SER A 46 -6.23 5.20 -10.09
CA SER A 46 -5.48 6.34 -10.60
C SER A 46 -4.27 6.65 -9.72
N VAL A 47 -3.17 7.05 -10.35
CA VAL A 47 -1.97 7.50 -9.65
C VAL A 47 -1.87 9.03 -9.76
N LYS A 48 -1.76 9.72 -8.64
CA LYS A 48 -1.69 11.19 -8.60
C LYS A 48 -0.28 11.64 -8.26
N GLU A 49 0.35 12.43 -9.13
CA GLU A 49 1.64 13.07 -8.83
C GLU A 49 1.48 14.07 -7.68
N ILE A 50 2.33 13.94 -6.67
CA ILE A 50 2.46 14.88 -5.55
C ILE A 50 3.72 15.74 -5.74
N GLY A 51 4.78 15.15 -6.28
CA GLY A 51 6.05 15.83 -6.55
C GLY A 51 7.09 15.59 -5.45
N PRO A 52 8.10 16.46 -5.33
CA PRO A 52 9.13 16.35 -4.30
C PRO A 52 8.60 16.71 -2.91
N VAL A 53 9.30 16.27 -1.88
CA VAL A 53 9.06 16.67 -0.48
C VAL A 53 10.26 17.48 0.00
N ASP A 54 10.01 18.63 0.61
CA ASP A 54 11.06 19.55 1.05
C ASP A 54 12.10 18.87 1.96
N ASN A 55 13.37 19.13 1.66
CA ASN A 55 14.54 18.61 2.39
C ASN A 55 14.64 17.08 2.46
N TRP A 56 13.86 16.36 1.65
CA TRP A 56 14.13 14.95 1.40
C TRP A 56 15.12 14.84 0.24
N LYS A 57 15.63 13.63 -0.01
CA LYS A 57 16.49 13.38 -1.18
C LYS A 57 15.77 13.75 -2.48
N ASP A 58 16.46 13.63 -3.61
CA ASP A 58 15.92 13.86 -4.96
C ASP A 58 14.91 12.76 -5.41
N PHE A 59 13.89 12.53 -4.59
CA PHE A 59 12.79 11.63 -4.87
C PHE A 59 11.54 12.41 -5.24
N LEU A 60 10.76 11.79 -6.12
CA LEU A 60 9.42 12.20 -6.48
C LEU A 60 8.43 11.19 -5.91
N TYR A 61 7.27 11.70 -5.53
CA TYR A 61 6.21 10.95 -4.89
C TYR A 61 4.91 11.04 -5.67
N TRP A 62 4.20 9.91 -5.69
CA TRP A 62 2.84 9.81 -6.19
C TRP A 62 1.96 9.15 -5.14
N GLU A 63 0.71 9.56 -5.06
CA GLU A 63 -0.30 9.01 -4.17
C GLU A 63 -1.26 8.10 -4.95
N ILE A 64 -1.62 6.98 -4.31
CA ILE A 64 -2.66 6.07 -4.77
C ILE A 64 -3.70 5.98 -3.65
N ASP A 65 -4.90 6.51 -3.90
CA ASP A 65 -6.04 6.40 -2.99
C ASP A 65 -6.96 5.26 -3.45
N PHE A 66 -7.15 4.27 -2.58
CA PHE A 66 -8.05 3.14 -2.81
C PHE A 66 -9.04 2.97 -1.66
N SER A 67 -9.37 4.07 -0.99
CA SER A 67 -10.27 4.09 0.17
C SER A 67 -11.65 3.52 -0.14
N GLN A 68 -12.12 3.67 -1.38
CA GLN A 68 -13.41 3.15 -1.87
C GLN A 68 -13.46 1.62 -1.94
N PHE A 69 -12.31 0.94 -1.97
CA PHE A 69 -12.28 -0.51 -1.97
C PHE A 69 -12.56 -1.05 -0.56
N ILE A 70 -13.59 -1.89 -0.43
CA ILE A 70 -14.10 -2.37 0.87
C ILE A 70 -14.13 -3.91 0.99
N ASN A 71 -13.63 -4.64 -0.01
CA ASN A 71 -13.62 -6.11 0.05
C ASN A 71 -12.49 -6.56 0.97
N SER A 72 -12.79 -7.53 1.83
CA SER A 72 -11.78 -8.08 2.73
C SER A 72 -10.89 -9.11 2.03
N GLY A 73 -9.62 -9.17 2.41
CA GLY A 73 -8.69 -10.16 1.88
C GLY A 73 -7.24 -9.69 1.93
N ARG A 74 -6.40 -10.40 1.18
CA ARG A 74 -4.98 -10.09 1.02
C ARG A 74 -4.73 -9.63 -0.42
N PHE A 75 -4.07 -8.49 -0.56
CA PHE A 75 -3.88 -7.81 -1.83
C PHE A 75 -2.47 -7.28 -1.97
N TYR A 76 -2.10 -6.91 -3.18
CA TYR A 76 -0.90 -6.12 -3.45
C TYR A 76 -1.21 -5.10 -4.56
N LEU A 77 -0.40 -4.04 -4.62
CA LEU A 77 -0.47 -3.05 -5.69
C LEU A 77 0.57 -3.38 -6.76
N GLN A 78 0.19 -3.20 -8.03
CA GLN A 78 1.04 -3.42 -9.18
C GLN A 78 1.02 -2.19 -10.10
N ILE A 79 2.20 -1.76 -10.53
CA ILE A 79 2.38 -0.73 -11.57
C ILE A 79 3.24 -1.33 -12.67
N GLU A 80 2.82 -1.11 -13.91
CA GLU A 80 3.62 -1.41 -15.11
C GLU A 80 4.24 -0.11 -15.60
N TYR A 81 5.57 -0.06 -15.69
CA TYR A 81 6.32 1.11 -16.12
C TYR A 81 7.51 0.70 -16.99
N GLU A 82 7.63 1.25 -18.20
CA GLU A 82 8.76 1.02 -19.14
C GLU A 82 9.17 -0.46 -19.30
N LYS A 83 8.19 -1.37 -19.28
CA LYS A 83 8.33 -2.86 -19.34
C LYS A 83 8.78 -3.53 -18.05
N GLU A 84 8.93 -2.80 -16.95
CA GLU A 84 9.09 -3.35 -15.62
C GLU A 84 7.74 -3.43 -14.89
N ILE A 85 7.57 -4.50 -14.12
CA ILE A 85 6.43 -4.66 -13.21
C ILE A 85 6.94 -4.41 -11.80
N VAL A 86 6.44 -3.35 -11.17
CA VAL A 86 6.74 -3.02 -9.78
C VAL A 86 5.56 -3.41 -8.91
N ARG A 87 5.84 -4.19 -7.86
CA ARG A 87 4.84 -4.69 -6.91
C ARG A 87 5.14 -4.15 -5.51
N SER A 88 4.08 -3.90 -4.74
CA SER A 88 4.20 -3.69 -3.29
C SER A 88 4.38 -5.02 -2.57
N GLU A 89 4.78 -4.93 -1.30
CA GLU A 89 4.56 -6.05 -0.36
C GLU A 89 3.05 -6.32 -0.24
N PRO A 90 2.65 -7.58 0.00
CA PRO A 90 1.26 -7.93 0.18
C PRO A 90 0.74 -7.48 1.54
N PHE A 91 -0.48 -6.95 1.57
CA PHE A 91 -1.11 -6.39 2.76
C PHE A 91 -2.56 -6.87 2.92
N PHE A 92 -3.10 -6.75 4.13
CA PHE A 92 -4.49 -7.12 4.42
C PHE A 92 -5.44 -5.92 4.27
N ILE A 93 -6.68 -6.19 3.88
CA ILE A 93 -7.81 -5.27 4.07
C ILE A 93 -8.83 -6.04 4.87
N GLU A 94 -9.04 -5.68 6.14
CA GLU A 94 -9.90 -6.42 7.07
C GLU A 94 -10.52 -5.46 8.09
N LYS A 95 -11.57 -5.90 8.78
CA LYS A 95 -12.16 -5.15 9.89
C LYS A 95 -11.36 -5.37 11.17
N ASN A 96 -11.08 -4.29 11.91
CA ASN A 96 -10.32 -4.29 13.16
C ASN A 96 -8.92 -4.90 13.00
N LEU A 97 -8.27 -4.65 11.86
CA LEU A 97 -7.00 -5.26 11.47
C LEU A 97 -5.91 -5.05 12.51
N ILE A 98 -5.70 -3.81 12.97
CA ILE A 98 -4.64 -3.48 13.92
C ILE A 98 -4.84 -4.26 15.22
N TYR A 99 -6.06 -4.22 15.75
CA TYR A 99 -6.42 -4.93 16.97
C TYR A 99 -6.17 -6.45 16.82
N ASN A 100 -6.74 -7.05 15.76
CA ASN A 100 -6.67 -8.50 15.55
C ASN A 100 -5.24 -9.02 15.35
N LYS A 101 -4.34 -8.21 14.75
CA LYS A 101 -2.99 -8.66 14.42
C LYS A 101 -1.93 -8.27 15.46
N THR A 102 -2.14 -7.23 16.27
CA THR A 102 -1.07 -6.69 17.13
C THR A 102 -1.39 -6.73 18.61
N PHE A 103 -2.66 -6.81 19.02
CA PHE A 103 -3.03 -6.65 20.43
C PHE A 103 -2.40 -7.70 21.35
N SER A 104 -2.45 -8.98 20.96
CA SER A 104 -1.85 -10.08 21.74
C SER A 104 -0.34 -9.90 21.89
N ASP A 105 0.35 -9.53 20.82
CA ASP A 105 1.80 -9.39 20.80
C ASP A 105 2.27 -8.20 21.63
N VAL A 106 1.52 -7.08 21.58
CA VAL A 106 1.78 -5.92 22.42
C VAL A 106 1.63 -6.27 23.91
N LEU A 107 0.57 -6.99 24.29
CA LEU A 107 0.39 -7.45 25.67
C LEU A 107 1.49 -8.41 26.12
N ALA A 108 1.89 -9.34 25.25
CA ALA A 108 3.00 -10.25 25.52
C ALA A 108 4.32 -9.47 25.71
N GLY A 109 4.56 -8.44 24.90
CA GLY A 109 5.70 -7.54 25.05
C GLY A 109 5.76 -6.89 26.43
N PHE A 110 4.65 -6.33 26.92
CA PHE A 110 4.58 -5.79 28.28
C PHE A 110 4.86 -6.83 29.36
N LYS A 111 4.46 -8.09 29.16
CA LYS A 111 4.68 -9.18 30.12
C LYS A 111 6.16 -9.56 30.25
N ILE A 112 6.92 -9.51 29.16
CA ILE A 112 8.36 -9.87 29.14
C ILE A 112 9.24 -8.76 29.73
N MET A 113 8.80 -7.50 29.65
CA MET A 113 9.54 -6.35 30.18
C MET A 113 9.41 -6.15 31.71
N ARG A 114 8.72 -7.06 32.39
CA ARG A 114 8.52 -7.03 33.84
C ARG A 114 9.48 -8.00 34.52
#